data_AF-A0A7X9IZY7-F1
#
_entry.id   AF-A0A7X9IZY7-F1
#
_cell.length_a   1.000
_cell.length_b   1.000
_cell.length_c   1.000
_cell.angle_alpha   90.00
_cell.angle_beta   90.00
_cell.angle_gamma   90.00
#
_symmetry.space_group_name_H-M   'P 1'
#
loop_
_entity.id
_entity.type
_entity.pdbx_description
1 polymer ?
#
loop_
_entity_poly.entity_id
_entity_poly.type
_entity_poly.pdbx_seq_one_letter_code
_entity_poly.pdbx_strand_id
1 'polypeptide(L)'
;MGLRSAACFAFAPLAVLAGGCEVLVTFDPWDAAADRSEAVDEGGGDVDVPEDVDVPEAEGDGTLEDGEDGEDGGGVCGNGVQEPGEECELGDTPITCLTACATPGTHRCVDCRWAPCETADPEVCNDLDEDCDGFTDEDFPCRRGRSSPCTTVCGSTGQVLCNTDCTLPASCPPPDETCNGADDDCDTVTDEGYDCAAGAIVPCTTTCGTTGSGTCTSACETPPATACAPPDETCNGEDDDCDGFTDEDLWGPAPAPVRITNSPAASERPSLAWNPTNRQFGLVWQEETGTNGGHIYFTLLDADGAEALASDVELAAASGSVTHEHPAVVWSAAPGLSQWGVVWSRNETTSSSEIYFRWVGADGRSSGSETRVTNASGTSTEPTLAWNATNREYGIAWSDARDANREIYFVRLTPAGTKPSGHDDQRISTTSACISSRPWVARGTDW
;
A
#
# COMPACT_ATOMS: atom_id res chain seq x y z
N MET A 1 -4.68 19.89 29.52
CA MET A 1 -4.36 19.56 28.12
C MET A 1 -5.64 19.36 27.34
N GLY A 2 -5.63 19.66 26.04
CA GLY A 2 -6.74 19.45 25.11
C GLY A 2 -6.36 20.08 23.77
N LEU A 3 -6.41 19.31 22.68
CA LEU A 3 -6.00 19.81 21.37
C LEU A 3 -6.99 20.87 20.89
N ARG A 4 -6.45 22.01 20.42
CA ARG A 4 -7.26 22.98 19.69
C ARG A 4 -7.61 22.38 18.33
N SER A 5 -8.85 22.57 17.89
CA SER A 5 -9.24 22.28 16.51
C SER A 5 -8.26 22.94 15.55
N ALA A 6 -7.88 22.22 14.50
CA ALA A 6 -7.05 22.74 13.42
C ALA A 6 -7.82 23.86 12.70
N ALA A 7 -7.67 25.10 13.18
CA ALA A 7 -7.96 26.26 12.37
C ALA A 7 -7.00 26.18 11.17
N CYS A 8 -7.55 25.86 10.00
CA CYS A 8 -6.78 25.82 8.76
C CYS A 8 -6.19 27.21 8.55
N PHE A 9 -4.90 27.37 8.88
CA PHE A 9 -4.17 28.60 8.65
C PHE A 9 -3.98 28.70 7.15
N ALA A 10 -4.91 29.38 6.48
CA ALA A 10 -4.72 29.87 5.13
C ALA A 10 -3.43 30.71 5.14
N PHE A 11 -2.35 30.13 4.63
CA PHE A 11 -1.08 30.83 4.45
C PHE A 11 -1.32 31.95 3.44
N ALA A 12 -1.59 33.15 3.94
CA ALA A 12 -1.45 34.36 3.14
C ALA A 12 -0.03 34.33 2.56
N PRO A 13 0.15 34.22 1.24
CA PRO A 13 1.44 33.92 0.65
C PRO A 13 2.41 35.02 1.03
N LEU A 14 3.47 34.65 1.77
CA LEU A 14 4.44 35.60 2.31
C LEU A 14 5.36 36.09 1.18
N ALA A 15 4.81 36.95 0.31
CA ALA A 15 5.49 37.49 -0.85
C ALA A 15 6.78 38.19 -0.43
N VAL A 16 7.92 37.55 -0.72
CA VAL A 16 9.24 38.11 -0.47
C VAL A 16 9.41 39.31 -1.39
N LEU A 17 9.31 40.52 -0.81
CA LEU A 17 9.33 41.80 -1.54
C LEU A 17 10.70 42.10 -2.16
N ALA A 18 10.99 41.41 -3.27
CA ALA A 18 12.21 41.51 -4.08
C ALA A 18 11.96 42.28 -5.40
N GLY A 19 11.30 43.43 -5.33
CA GLY A 19 11.25 44.41 -6.43
C GLY A 19 10.43 44.03 -7.68
N GLY A 20 9.58 43.01 -7.61
CA GLY A 20 8.66 42.64 -8.70
C GLY A 20 7.49 43.63 -8.84
N CYS A 21 7.15 43.99 -10.08
CA CYS A 21 6.00 44.86 -10.38
C CYS A 21 4.73 44.03 -10.62
N GLU A 22 4.34 43.27 -9.60
CA GLU A 22 3.16 42.41 -9.58
C GLU A 22 1.94 43.16 -9.00
N VAL A 23 0.76 43.00 -9.61
CA VAL A 23 -0.47 43.69 -9.20
C VAL A 23 -1.63 42.69 -9.19
N LEU A 24 -1.84 42.06 -8.03
CA LEU A 24 -3.04 41.27 -7.77
C LEU A 24 -4.23 42.21 -7.58
N VAL A 25 -5.30 42.01 -8.36
CA VAL A 25 -6.57 42.74 -8.24
C VAL A 25 -7.68 41.76 -7.91
N THR A 26 -8.00 41.63 -6.63
CA THR A 26 -9.18 40.89 -6.14
C THR A 26 -10.43 41.78 -6.21
N PHE A 27 -11.59 41.15 -6.34
CA PHE A 27 -12.90 41.79 -6.21
C PHE A 27 -13.71 41.02 -5.17
N ASP A 28 -13.82 41.57 -3.96
CA ASP A 28 -14.41 40.89 -2.81
C ASP A 28 -15.95 40.78 -2.89
N PRO A 29 -16.53 39.60 -2.60
CA PRO A 29 -17.96 39.46 -2.32
C PRO A 29 -18.30 39.93 -0.88
N TRP A 30 -19.45 40.59 -0.75
CA TRP A 30 -19.89 41.34 0.43
C TRP A 30 -20.08 40.48 1.71
N ASP A 31 -19.71 41.04 2.88
CA ASP A 31 -19.84 40.44 4.22
C ASP A 31 -21.16 39.72 4.53
N ALA A 32 -21.06 38.58 5.22
CA ALA A 32 -22.17 37.85 5.83
C ALA A 32 -21.89 37.46 7.30
N ALA A 33 -22.13 38.42 8.20
CA ALA A 33 -22.32 38.32 9.67
C ALA A 33 -21.82 37.06 10.43
N ALA A 34 -20.87 37.28 11.35
CA ALA A 34 -20.45 36.29 12.34
C ALA A 34 -21.47 36.10 13.48
N ASP A 35 -21.59 34.87 13.99
CA ASP A 35 -22.19 34.55 15.30
C ASP A 35 -21.58 33.26 15.89
N ARG A 36 -20.94 33.37 17.06
CA ARG A 36 -21.07 32.44 18.20
C ARG A 36 -20.33 32.96 19.44
N SER A 37 -20.87 32.65 20.61
CA SER A 37 -20.35 33.00 21.93
C SER A 37 -19.54 31.87 22.57
N GLU A 38 -18.43 32.19 23.24
CA GLU A 38 -17.69 31.27 24.12
C GLU A 38 -17.99 31.52 25.61
N ALA A 39 -17.85 30.48 26.45
CA ALA A 39 -17.83 30.60 27.90
C ALA A 39 -17.22 29.35 28.61
N VAL A 40 -16.19 29.57 29.45
CA VAL A 40 -15.92 28.93 30.77
C VAL A 40 -15.57 27.41 30.81
N ASP A 41 -14.66 26.86 31.64
CA ASP A 41 -13.48 27.32 32.43
C ASP A 41 -12.79 26.06 33.10
N GLU A 42 -11.71 26.24 33.88
CA GLU A 42 -11.05 25.28 34.82
C GLU A 42 -10.25 24.08 34.21
N GLY A 43 -9.16 23.53 34.82
CA GLY A 43 -8.32 23.98 35.95
C GLY A 43 -7.43 22.86 36.59
N GLY A 44 -6.11 23.07 36.75
CA GLY A 44 -5.15 22.23 37.56
C GLY A 44 -4.71 20.86 36.96
N GLY A 45 -3.67 20.15 37.47
CA GLY A 45 -2.63 20.40 38.49
C GLY A 45 -1.69 19.17 38.68
N ASP A 46 -0.48 19.33 39.24
CA ASP A 46 0.69 18.39 39.14
C ASP A 46 0.98 17.48 40.37
N VAL A 47 2.11 16.70 40.34
CA VAL A 47 3.09 16.33 41.45
C VAL A 47 3.47 14.83 41.67
N ASP A 48 4.76 14.50 41.36
CA ASP A 48 5.81 13.63 42.00
C ASP A 48 5.74 12.07 42.26
N VAL A 49 6.87 11.53 42.79
CA VAL A 49 7.45 10.13 42.80
C VAL A 49 8.31 9.89 44.10
N PRO A 50 9.17 8.86 44.41
CA PRO A 50 9.81 7.72 43.64
C PRO A 50 9.90 6.34 44.44
N GLU A 51 10.99 5.54 44.26
CA GLU A 51 11.57 4.43 45.10
C GLU A 51 11.01 2.97 44.98
N ASP A 52 11.75 1.83 45.05
CA ASP A 52 13.22 1.52 45.12
C ASP A 52 13.59 -0.01 44.94
N VAL A 53 14.92 -0.35 44.99
CA VAL A 53 15.61 -1.63 45.40
C VAL A 53 16.17 -2.65 44.36
N ASP A 54 17.46 -3.05 44.54
CA ASP A 54 18.26 -4.09 43.82
C ASP A 54 18.39 -5.48 44.54
N VAL A 55 19.03 -6.50 43.91
CA VAL A 55 20.10 -7.41 44.48
C VAL A 55 20.57 -8.52 43.47
N PRO A 56 21.83 -9.05 43.52
CA PRO A 56 22.46 -9.79 42.38
C PRO A 56 22.91 -11.26 42.61
N GLU A 57 23.55 -11.87 41.58
CA GLU A 57 23.98 -13.28 41.45
C GLU A 57 25.43 -13.62 41.92
N ALA A 58 25.78 -14.92 41.98
CA ALA A 58 27.15 -15.44 42.18
C ALA A 58 27.31 -16.91 41.67
N GLU A 59 28.53 -17.31 41.29
CA GLU A 59 28.88 -18.58 40.58
C GLU A 59 29.92 -19.47 41.33
N GLY A 60 30.07 -20.76 40.95
CA GLY A 60 30.93 -21.75 41.65
C GLY A 60 31.46 -22.95 40.83
N ASP A 61 32.39 -23.75 41.39
CA ASP A 61 33.36 -24.65 40.69
C ASP A 61 33.48 -26.08 41.31
N GLY A 62 33.95 -27.09 40.54
CA GLY A 62 34.33 -28.45 41.03
C GLY A 62 34.31 -29.62 39.99
N THR A 63 35.25 -30.60 40.05
CA THR A 63 35.47 -31.69 39.04
C THR A 63 36.09 -33.03 39.59
N LEU A 64 36.20 -34.08 38.73
CA LEU A 64 37.04 -35.33 38.77
C LEU A 64 36.52 -36.62 39.50
N GLU A 65 37.02 -37.89 39.31
CA GLU A 65 37.43 -38.75 38.14
C GLU A 65 37.73 -40.25 38.60
N ASP A 66 38.47 -41.11 37.85
CA ASP A 66 38.90 -42.56 38.05
C ASP A 66 37.81 -43.69 37.92
N GLY A 67 38.03 -45.03 37.73
CA GLY A 67 39.18 -45.98 37.47
C GLY A 67 38.99 -47.38 38.18
N GLU A 68 39.45 -48.61 37.81
CA GLU A 68 40.09 -49.33 36.65
C GLU A 68 39.94 -50.91 36.77
N ASP A 69 40.00 -51.70 35.66
CA ASP A 69 40.27 -53.19 35.46
C ASP A 69 39.53 -54.34 36.24
N GLY A 70 39.60 -55.67 35.94
CA GLY A 70 40.31 -56.53 34.92
C GLY A 70 39.99 -58.07 35.04
N GLU A 71 40.62 -58.99 34.24
CA GLU A 71 40.28 -60.45 34.08
C GLU A 71 41.49 -61.47 34.13
N ASP A 72 41.24 -62.81 34.12
CA ASP A 72 42.09 -63.86 33.47
C ASP A 72 41.43 -65.28 33.41
N GLY A 73 41.82 -66.19 32.49
CA GLY A 73 41.13 -67.50 32.29
C GLY A 73 41.89 -68.67 31.59
N GLY A 74 41.20 -69.75 31.19
CA GLY A 74 41.78 -70.86 30.39
C GLY A 74 40.99 -72.19 30.31
N GLY A 75 41.12 -72.89 29.18
CA GLY A 75 40.50 -74.20 28.85
C GLY A 75 40.09 -74.29 27.37
N VAL A 76 40.12 -75.48 26.74
CA VAL A 76 39.61 -75.70 25.36
C VAL A 76 38.83 -77.01 25.32
N CYS A 77 37.64 -76.97 24.71
CA CYS A 77 36.53 -77.88 24.94
C CYS A 77 36.42 -79.06 23.96
N GLY A 78 35.57 -80.04 24.32
CA GLY A 78 34.91 -80.93 23.37
C GLY A 78 35.73 -82.12 22.90
N ASN A 79 36.49 -82.76 23.78
CA ASN A 79 37.33 -83.91 23.42
C ASN A 79 36.60 -85.28 23.52
N GLY A 80 35.41 -85.32 24.15
CA GLY A 80 34.60 -86.53 24.31
C GLY A 80 35.00 -87.40 25.51
N VAL A 81 35.73 -86.85 26.48
CA VAL A 81 36.23 -87.49 27.70
C VAL A 81 36.25 -86.48 28.86
N GLN A 82 35.06 -86.11 29.37
CA GLN A 82 34.84 -85.15 30.48
C GLN A 82 35.98 -85.10 31.52
N GLU A 83 36.75 -84.01 31.48
CA GLU A 83 37.91 -83.79 32.34
C GLU A 83 37.54 -83.11 33.69
N PRO A 84 38.41 -83.20 34.73
CA PRO A 84 38.14 -82.63 36.06
C PRO A 84 38.11 -81.09 36.09
N GLY A 85 37.00 -80.51 35.65
CA GLY A 85 36.77 -79.07 35.53
C GLY A 85 35.69 -78.70 34.50
N GLU A 86 35.23 -79.67 33.70
CA GLU A 86 34.24 -79.48 32.63
C GLU A 86 32.83 -79.86 33.09
N GLU A 87 31.85 -79.01 32.80
CA GLU A 87 30.47 -79.16 33.26
C GLU A 87 29.60 -79.96 32.27
N CYS A 88 30.06 -80.08 31.02
CA CYS A 88 29.37 -80.71 29.89
C CYS A 88 30.34 -80.99 28.72
N GLU A 89 29.89 -81.77 27.73
CA GLU A 89 30.61 -82.08 26.50
C GLU A 89 29.95 -81.53 25.23
N LEU A 90 30.77 -81.28 24.19
CA LEU A 90 30.28 -80.76 22.90
C LEU A 90 29.51 -81.84 22.14
N GLY A 91 28.18 -81.81 22.27
CA GLY A 91 27.26 -82.79 21.70
C GLY A 91 26.36 -83.48 22.74
N ASP A 92 26.51 -83.15 24.02
CA ASP A 92 25.54 -83.54 25.05
C ASP A 92 24.13 -83.05 24.69
N THR A 93 23.11 -83.83 25.09
CA THR A 93 21.71 -83.40 24.96
C THR A 93 21.47 -82.17 25.84
N PRO A 94 21.03 -81.03 25.29
CA PRO A 94 20.78 -79.81 26.05
C PRO A 94 19.83 -80.06 27.23
N ILE A 95 20.15 -79.49 28.40
CA ILE A 95 19.41 -79.75 29.64
C ILE A 95 18.40 -78.62 29.93
N THR A 96 17.23 -78.98 30.46
CA THR A 96 16.20 -78.02 30.86
C THR A 96 16.68 -77.19 32.05
N CYS A 97 16.51 -75.89 31.97
CA CYS A 97 16.81 -74.94 33.04
C CYS A 97 15.61 -74.02 33.30
N LEU A 98 15.76 -73.15 34.31
CA LEU A 98 14.80 -72.12 34.64
C LEU A 98 15.49 -70.77 34.41
N THR A 99 14.86 -69.90 33.64
CA THR A 99 15.39 -68.58 33.28
C THR A 99 15.31 -67.58 34.45
N ALA A 100 15.82 -66.36 34.25
CA ALA A 100 15.66 -65.27 35.21
C ALA A 100 14.18 -64.92 35.47
N CYS A 101 13.33 -65.03 34.45
CA CYS A 101 11.88 -64.74 34.49
C CYS A 101 11.02 -65.94 34.94
N ALA A 102 11.66 -67.07 35.30
CA ALA A 102 11.03 -68.33 35.65
C ALA A 102 10.30 -69.08 34.50
N THR A 103 10.66 -68.80 33.25
CA THR A 103 10.26 -69.58 32.06
C THR A 103 11.18 -70.80 31.85
N PRO A 104 10.74 -71.86 31.13
CA PRO A 104 11.54 -73.06 30.89
C PRO A 104 12.56 -72.84 29.77
N GLY A 105 13.82 -72.55 30.12
CA GLY A 105 14.92 -72.43 29.14
C GLY A 105 15.68 -73.73 28.93
N THR A 106 16.71 -73.68 28.09
CA THR A 106 17.59 -74.82 27.80
C THR A 106 19.07 -74.43 27.83
N HIS A 107 19.86 -75.02 28.74
CA HIS A 107 21.31 -74.87 28.71
C HIS A 107 21.89 -75.70 27.56
N ARG A 108 22.72 -75.06 26.74
CA ARG A 108 23.57 -75.70 25.72
C ARG A 108 25.00 -75.76 26.24
N CYS A 109 25.76 -76.79 25.83
CA CYS A 109 27.18 -76.85 26.15
C CYS A 109 27.97 -75.95 25.20
N VAL A 110 28.67 -74.96 25.74
CA VAL A 110 29.58 -74.05 25.02
C VAL A 110 30.86 -73.95 25.83
N ASP A 111 32.00 -74.18 25.18
CA ASP A 111 33.33 -74.18 25.82
C ASP A 111 33.43 -75.00 27.12
N CYS A 112 32.80 -76.19 27.10
CA CYS A 112 32.73 -77.16 28.21
C CYS A 112 32.14 -76.62 29.51
N ARG A 113 31.32 -75.57 29.40
CA ARG A 113 30.42 -75.08 30.46
C ARG A 113 29.00 -75.01 29.95
N TRP A 114 28.05 -75.00 30.88
CA TRP A 114 26.68 -74.68 30.52
C TRP A 114 26.60 -73.19 30.21
N ALA A 115 26.24 -72.86 28.96
CA ALA A 115 25.92 -71.49 28.56
C ALA A 115 24.76 -70.94 29.41
N PRO A 116 24.52 -69.62 29.44
CA PRO A 116 23.33 -69.04 30.05
C PRO A 116 22.03 -69.77 29.63
N CYS A 117 20.99 -69.68 30.45
CA CYS A 117 19.73 -70.36 30.20
C CYS A 117 18.96 -69.68 29.06
N GLU A 118 19.25 -70.07 27.80
CA GLU A 118 18.60 -69.56 26.59
C GLU A 118 17.15 -70.06 26.51
N THR A 119 16.22 -69.17 26.16
CA THR A 119 14.88 -69.51 25.66
C THR A 119 14.90 -69.66 24.14
N ALA A 120 13.76 -70.04 23.57
CA ALA A 120 13.36 -69.71 22.20
C ALA A 120 11.82 -69.69 22.09
N ASP A 121 11.14 -69.43 23.21
CA ASP A 121 9.69 -69.34 23.29
C ASP A 121 9.31 -67.89 22.93
N PRO A 122 8.41 -67.66 21.96
CA PRO A 122 8.05 -66.32 21.54
C PRO A 122 7.11 -65.65 22.56
N GLU A 123 7.23 -64.33 22.70
CA GLU A 123 6.37 -63.50 23.56
C GLU A 123 4.87 -63.78 23.35
N VAL A 124 4.10 -63.81 24.45
CA VAL A 124 2.65 -64.06 24.42
C VAL A 124 1.92 -62.98 25.20
N CYS A 125 1.54 -61.87 24.56
CA CYS A 125 0.78 -60.73 25.11
C CYS A 125 0.08 -60.97 26.47
N ASN A 126 0.81 -60.79 27.56
CA ASN A 126 0.31 -61.07 28.90
C ASN A 126 0.93 -60.22 30.02
N ASP A 127 1.80 -59.26 29.70
CA ASP A 127 2.54 -58.41 30.65
C ASP A 127 3.67 -59.16 31.41
N LEU A 128 4.17 -60.26 30.83
CA LEU A 128 5.35 -61.00 31.27
C LEU A 128 6.43 -61.02 30.19
N ASP A 129 7.66 -61.24 30.63
CA ASP A 129 8.88 -61.42 29.82
C ASP A 129 9.05 -62.94 29.65
N GLU A 130 8.66 -63.48 28.49
CA GLU A 130 8.69 -64.92 28.21
C GLU A 130 10.09 -65.38 27.77
N ASP A 131 10.74 -64.59 26.92
CA ASP A 131 12.02 -64.91 26.29
C ASP A 131 13.26 -64.52 27.15
N CYS A 132 13.11 -63.59 28.10
CA CYS A 132 14.14 -63.08 29.01
C CYS A 132 15.22 -62.18 28.39
N ASP A 133 14.94 -61.43 27.32
CA ASP A 133 15.80 -60.32 26.87
C ASP A 133 15.78 -59.10 27.80
N GLY A 134 14.73 -58.98 28.64
CA GLY A 134 14.55 -57.92 29.64
C GLY A 134 13.54 -56.83 29.28
N PHE A 135 12.81 -56.98 28.17
CA PHE A 135 11.64 -56.16 27.84
C PHE A 135 10.32 -56.85 28.29
N THR A 136 9.21 -56.70 27.55
CA THR A 136 7.89 -57.30 27.84
C THR A 136 6.91 -56.96 26.70
N ASP A 137 6.27 -57.97 26.10
CA ASP A 137 5.35 -57.83 24.97
C ASP A 137 5.95 -57.02 23.78
N GLU A 138 7.28 -56.92 23.60
CA GLU A 138 7.91 -56.02 22.61
C GLU A 138 7.87 -56.51 21.16
N ASP A 139 7.66 -57.81 20.93
CA ASP A 139 7.32 -58.36 19.60
C ASP A 139 5.86 -58.01 19.17
N PHE A 140 5.10 -57.28 20.01
CA PHE A 140 3.74 -56.79 19.72
C PHE A 140 3.67 -55.28 19.40
N PRO A 141 2.61 -54.82 18.69
CA PRO A 141 2.41 -53.40 18.37
C PRO A 141 2.35 -52.43 19.56
N CYS A 142 2.00 -52.91 20.77
CA CYS A 142 2.07 -52.15 22.01
C CYS A 142 2.02 -53.06 23.25
N ARG A 143 2.65 -52.64 24.36
CA ARG A 143 2.58 -53.33 25.66
C ARG A 143 1.20 -53.14 26.30
N ARG A 144 0.61 -54.22 26.81
CA ARG A 144 -0.78 -54.29 27.30
C ARG A 144 -1.16 -53.15 28.25
N GLY A 145 -2.25 -52.44 27.95
CA GLY A 145 -2.80 -51.37 28.81
C GLY A 145 -1.92 -50.12 29.00
N ARG A 146 -0.72 -50.06 28.40
CA ARG A 146 0.14 -48.88 28.38
C ARG A 146 -0.40 -47.86 27.37
N SER A 147 -0.11 -46.57 27.59
CA SER A 147 -0.35 -45.57 26.54
C SER A 147 0.61 -45.78 25.37
N SER A 148 0.15 -45.49 24.16
CA SER A 148 0.93 -45.53 22.92
C SER A 148 0.49 -44.40 22.00
N PRO A 149 1.42 -43.76 21.26
CA PRO A 149 1.07 -42.72 20.31
C PRO A 149 0.28 -43.31 19.14
N CYS A 150 -0.63 -42.54 18.58
CA CYS A 150 -1.37 -42.89 17.37
C CYS A 150 -1.57 -41.67 16.48
N THR A 151 -1.69 -41.90 15.17
CA THR A 151 -2.06 -40.85 14.22
C THR A 151 -3.58 -40.69 14.22
N THR A 152 -4.06 -39.46 14.32
CA THR A 152 -5.48 -39.11 14.26
C THR A 152 -6.01 -39.13 12.81
N VAL A 153 -7.25 -38.71 12.60
CA VAL A 153 -7.84 -38.59 11.26
C VAL A 153 -7.27 -37.39 10.50
N CYS A 154 -6.94 -36.29 11.20
CA CYS A 154 -6.33 -35.09 10.62
C CYS A 154 -4.80 -35.21 10.46
N GLY A 155 -4.13 -36.01 11.29
CA GLY A 155 -2.70 -36.33 11.17
C GLY A 155 -1.86 -35.99 12.41
N SER A 156 -2.47 -35.32 13.39
CA SER A 156 -1.92 -35.06 14.72
C SER A 156 -1.59 -36.34 15.51
N THR A 157 -0.87 -36.19 16.62
CA THR A 157 -0.42 -37.31 17.46
C THR A 157 -1.28 -37.44 18.71
N GLY A 158 -2.35 -38.23 18.61
CA GLY A 158 -3.16 -38.61 19.77
C GLY A 158 -2.53 -39.74 20.59
N GLN A 159 -3.22 -40.14 21.66
CA GLN A 159 -2.83 -41.30 22.48
C GLN A 159 -3.98 -42.30 22.66
N VAL A 160 -3.64 -43.58 22.64
CA VAL A 160 -4.53 -44.71 22.95
C VAL A 160 -3.93 -45.57 24.04
N LEU A 161 -4.79 -46.22 24.82
CA LEU A 161 -4.39 -47.35 25.67
C LEU A 161 -4.37 -48.61 24.83
N CYS A 162 -3.29 -49.38 24.93
CA CYS A 162 -3.14 -50.65 24.23
C CYS A 162 -4.20 -51.68 24.67
N ASN A 163 -4.75 -52.46 23.72
CA ASN A 163 -5.76 -53.47 23.99
C ASN A 163 -5.22 -54.64 24.83
N THR A 164 -6.13 -55.48 25.34
CA THR A 164 -5.78 -56.68 26.12
C THR A 164 -5.17 -57.82 25.29
N ASP A 165 -5.08 -57.65 23.97
CA ASP A 165 -4.43 -58.55 23.00
C ASP A 165 -3.21 -57.88 22.32
N CYS A 166 -2.69 -56.81 22.92
CA CYS A 166 -1.50 -56.07 22.49
C CYS A 166 -1.63 -55.44 21.08
N THR A 167 -2.87 -55.28 20.61
CA THR A 167 -3.19 -54.48 19.42
C THR A 167 -3.46 -53.03 19.79
N LEU A 168 -3.17 -52.12 18.86
CA LEU A 168 -3.61 -50.72 18.96
C LEU A 168 -5.11 -50.63 18.63
N PRO A 169 -5.91 -49.82 19.38
CA PRO A 169 -7.30 -49.54 19.03
C PRO A 169 -7.48 -48.99 17.61
N ALA A 170 -8.57 -49.37 16.95
CA ALA A 170 -8.86 -49.02 15.55
C ALA A 170 -9.24 -47.54 15.32
N SER A 171 -9.25 -46.72 16.37
CA SER A 171 -9.56 -45.28 16.33
C SER A 171 -8.69 -44.55 17.35
N CYS A 172 -7.89 -43.60 16.87
CA CYS A 172 -7.14 -42.67 17.70
C CYS A 172 -8.06 -41.49 18.08
N PRO A 173 -8.32 -41.21 19.38
CA PRO A 173 -8.94 -39.96 19.76
C PRO A 173 -7.93 -38.82 19.55
N PRO A 174 -8.37 -37.65 19.09
CA PRO A 174 -7.50 -36.49 18.95
C PRO A 174 -7.11 -35.91 20.33
N PRO A 175 -5.95 -35.22 20.41
CA PRO A 175 -5.57 -34.41 21.57
C PRO A 175 -6.45 -33.16 21.74
N ASP A 176 -6.23 -32.41 22.83
CA ASP A 176 -6.68 -31.01 22.92
C ASP A 176 -5.81 -30.14 21.97
N GLU A 177 -6.35 -29.03 21.46
CA GLU A 177 -5.65 -28.10 20.56
C GLU A 177 -4.33 -27.54 21.13
N THR A 178 -3.36 -27.27 20.24
CA THR A 178 -2.11 -26.61 20.60
C THR A 178 -1.65 -25.63 19.52
N CYS A 179 -1.41 -24.36 19.89
CA CYS A 179 -0.90 -23.33 18.99
C CYS A 179 0.39 -23.77 18.26
N ASN A 180 0.25 -24.24 17.01
CA ASN A 180 1.33 -24.74 16.17
C ASN A 180 1.09 -24.56 14.65
N GLY A 181 -0.10 -24.15 14.23
CA GLY A 181 -0.50 -23.96 12.83
C GLY A 181 -1.11 -25.20 12.17
N ALA A 182 -1.71 -26.09 12.97
CA ALA A 182 -2.39 -27.29 12.51
C ALA A 182 -3.78 -27.45 13.14
N ASP A 183 -4.53 -28.41 12.59
CA ASP A 183 -5.76 -28.99 13.14
C ASP A 183 -5.31 -30.21 13.98
N ASP A 184 -5.16 -30.03 15.29
CA ASP A 184 -4.76 -31.06 16.26
C ASP A 184 -5.98 -31.86 16.76
N ASP A 185 -7.08 -31.16 17.08
CA ASP A 185 -8.36 -31.68 17.58
C ASP A 185 -9.21 -32.39 16.50
N CYS A 186 -8.99 -32.10 15.21
CA CYS A 186 -9.73 -32.59 14.05
C CYS A 186 -11.16 -32.02 13.82
N ASP A 187 -11.59 -30.89 14.41
CA ASP A 187 -12.89 -30.24 14.10
C ASP A 187 -12.95 -29.48 12.76
N THR A 188 -11.80 -29.31 12.09
CA THR A 188 -11.55 -28.55 10.84
C THR A 188 -11.32 -27.04 10.97
N VAL A 189 -11.13 -26.51 12.18
CA VAL A 189 -10.48 -25.21 12.42
C VAL A 189 -8.96 -25.45 12.59
N THR A 190 -8.20 -24.49 13.11
CA THR A 190 -6.74 -24.52 13.28
C THR A 190 -6.39 -23.52 14.37
N ASP A 191 -5.73 -23.98 15.43
CA ASP A 191 -5.46 -23.23 16.66
C ASP A 191 -6.68 -22.43 17.21
N GLU A 192 -7.89 -23.01 17.28
CA GLU A 192 -9.03 -22.29 17.86
C GLU A 192 -8.97 -22.18 19.39
N GLY A 193 -9.74 -21.25 19.95
CA GLY A 193 -9.63 -20.87 21.36
C GLY A 193 -8.49 -19.87 21.67
N TYR A 194 -7.58 -19.63 20.72
CA TYR A 194 -6.60 -18.54 20.73
C TYR A 194 -7.12 -17.28 20.00
N ASP A 195 -6.34 -16.19 19.95
CA ASP A 195 -6.76 -14.96 19.25
C ASP A 195 -6.73 -15.11 17.72
N CYS A 196 -5.78 -15.90 17.20
CA CYS A 196 -5.64 -16.20 15.77
C CYS A 196 -4.78 -17.46 15.52
N ALA A 197 -4.97 -18.10 14.37
CA ALA A 197 -4.17 -19.25 13.97
C ALA A 197 -2.70 -18.88 13.67
N ALA A 198 -1.75 -19.71 14.10
CA ALA A 198 -0.32 -19.43 14.03
C ALA A 198 0.14 -19.20 12.58
N GLY A 199 0.75 -18.05 12.31
CA GLY A 199 1.21 -17.70 10.96
C GLY A 199 0.09 -17.31 9.97
N ALA A 200 -1.18 -17.29 10.38
CA ALA A 200 -2.27 -16.77 9.54
C ALA A 200 -2.16 -15.24 9.38
N ILE A 201 -2.58 -14.73 8.22
CA ILE A 201 -2.70 -13.28 7.99
C ILE A 201 -4.05 -12.81 8.55
N VAL A 202 -3.99 -11.90 9.52
CA VAL A 202 -5.15 -11.37 10.24
C VAL A 202 -5.17 -9.83 10.22
N PRO A 203 -6.35 -9.20 10.35
CA PRO A 203 -6.42 -7.75 10.51
C PRO A 203 -5.81 -7.32 11.86
N CYS A 204 -5.16 -6.16 11.87
CA CYS A 204 -4.50 -5.62 13.05
C CYS A 204 -4.54 -4.09 13.05
N THR A 205 -4.22 -3.48 14.20
CA THR A 205 -4.12 -2.02 14.32
C THR A 205 -2.67 -1.58 14.07
N THR A 206 -2.48 -0.63 13.16
CA THR A 206 -1.17 -0.08 12.79
C THR A 206 -0.64 0.90 13.85
N THR A 207 0.56 1.45 13.64
CA THR A 207 1.13 2.48 14.52
C THR A 207 0.39 3.82 14.50
N CYS A 208 -0.28 4.17 13.40
CA CYS A 208 -1.11 5.38 13.30
C CYS A 208 -2.57 5.14 13.77
N GLY A 209 -3.04 3.88 13.78
CA GLY A 209 -4.36 3.49 14.29
C GLY A 209 -5.31 2.91 13.24
N THR A 210 -4.87 2.84 11.98
CA THR A 210 -5.60 2.27 10.84
C THR A 210 -5.68 0.74 10.92
N THR A 211 -6.53 0.14 10.07
CA THR A 211 -6.70 -1.32 10.01
C THR A 211 -5.78 -1.91 8.95
N GLY A 212 -4.61 -2.37 9.38
CA GLY A 212 -3.65 -3.07 8.55
C GLY A 212 -3.84 -4.59 8.55
N SER A 213 -2.85 -5.30 8.01
CA SER A 213 -2.78 -6.77 8.04
C SER A 213 -1.42 -7.26 8.51
N GLY A 214 -1.39 -8.36 9.25
CA GLY A 214 -0.15 -8.89 9.83
C GLY A 214 -0.23 -10.39 10.09
N THR A 215 0.93 -11.00 10.29
CA THR A 215 1.07 -12.42 10.56
C THR A 215 0.88 -12.70 12.06
N CYS A 216 -0.11 -13.52 12.41
CA CYS A 216 -0.34 -13.99 13.77
C CYS A 216 0.93 -14.64 14.37
N THR A 217 1.21 -14.42 15.65
CA THR A 217 2.45 -14.88 16.28
C THR A 217 2.50 -16.41 16.44
N SER A 218 3.69 -16.96 16.70
CA SER A 218 3.85 -18.36 17.13
C SER A 218 3.41 -18.63 18.58
N ALA A 219 2.68 -17.70 19.19
CA ALA A 219 1.95 -17.86 20.44
C ALA A 219 0.43 -17.69 20.23
N CYS A 220 -0.01 -17.57 18.96
CA CYS A 220 -1.40 -17.37 18.55
C CYS A 220 -2.02 -16.08 19.12
N GLU A 221 -1.17 -15.06 19.29
CA GLU A 221 -1.52 -13.70 19.66
C GLU A 221 -1.62 -12.81 18.41
N THR A 222 -2.48 -11.79 18.46
CA THR A 222 -2.56 -10.77 17.39
C THR A 222 -1.21 -10.07 17.16
N PRO A 223 -0.83 -9.78 15.91
CA PRO A 223 0.45 -9.14 15.63
C PRO A 223 0.51 -7.72 16.22
N PRO A 224 1.64 -7.33 16.85
CA PRO A 224 1.81 -5.98 17.38
C PRO A 224 1.82 -4.95 16.26
N ALA A 225 1.47 -3.69 16.59
CA ALA A 225 1.39 -2.59 15.61
C ALA A 225 2.67 -2.39 14.77
N THR A 226 3.84 -2.73 15.29
CA THR A 226 5.14 -2.67 14.58
C THR A 226 5.38 -3.82 13.58
N ALA A 227 4.53 -4.85 13.59
CA ALA A 227 4.50 -5.96 12.63
C ALA A 227 3.18 -6.00 11.82
N CYS A 228 2.32 -5.00 12.01
CA CYS A 228 1.12 -4.78 11.21
C CYS A 228 1.49 -3.97 9.97
N ALA A 229 1.39 -4.55 8.78
CA ALA A 229 1.56 -3.82 7.54
C ALA A 229 0.32 -2.93 7.31
N PRO A 230 0.48 -1.62 7.13
CA PRO A 230 -0.63 -0.70 6.91
C PRO A 230 -1.29 -0.89 5.53
N PRO A 231 -2.52 -0.40 5.32
CA PRO A 231 -3.20 -0.42 4.02
C PRO A 231 -2.54 0.53 2.99
N ASP A 232 -2.97 0.44 1.73
CA ASP A 232 -2.70 1.48 0.73
C ASP A 232 -3.53 2.75 1.04
N GLU A 233 -2.96 3.94 0.79
CA GLU A 233 -3.60 5.25 1.00
C GLU A 233 -5.01 5.41 0.37
N THR A 234 -5.92 6.07 1.09
CA THR A 234 -7.26 6.40 0.56
C THR A 234 -7.70 7.81 0.91
N CYS A 235 -8.27 8.52 -0.08
CA CYS A 235 -8.67 9.92 0.07
C CYS A 235 -9.86 10.08 1.04
N ASN A 236 -9.55 10.21 2.33
CA ASN A 236 -10.50 10.19 3.44
C ASN A 236 -10.21 11.25 4.52
N GLY A 237 -8.99 11.83 4.55
CA GLY A 237 -8.57 12.87 5.49
C GLY A 237 -7.84 12.36 6.75
N GLU A 238 -7.48 11.09 6.81
CA GLU A 238 -6.60 10.47 7.81
C GLU A 238 -5.30 9.95 7.13
N ASP A 239 -4.28 9.63 7.93
CA ASP A 239 -3.03 8.97 7.52
C ASP A 239 -3.27 7.45 7.52
N ASP A 240 -3.58 6.86 6.35
CA ASP A 240 -3.96 5.45 6.19
C ASP A 240 -2.72 4.53 6.23
N ASP A 241 -1.65 4.91 5.49
CA ASP A 241 -0.42 4.12 5.33
C ASP A 241 0.65 4.31 6.43
N CYS A 242 0.44 5.28 7.33
CA CYS A 242 1.32 5.65 8.45
C CYS A 242 2.69 6.25 8.08
N ASP A 243 2.93 6.79 6.88
CA ASP A 243 4.19 7.52 6.59
C ASP A 243 4.31 8.88 7.30
N GLY A 244 3.18 9.45 7.75
CA GLY A 244 3.08 10.68 8.51
C GLY A 244 2.70 11.93 7.70
N PHE A 245 2.26 11.77 6.45
CA PHE A 245 1.53 12.79 5.71
C PHE A 245 -0.01 12.53 5.77
N THR A 246 -0.81 12.88 4.76
CA THR A 246 -2.28 12.66 4.69
C THR A 246 -2.79 12.83 3.24
N ASP A 247 -3.53 11.86 2.69
CA ASP A 247 -4.13 11.87 1.35
C ASP A 247 -3.10 11.94 0.17
N GLU A 248 -1.92 11.32 0.29
CA GLU A 248 -0.88 11.22 -0.77
C GLU A 248 -0.89 9.89 -1.52
N ASP A 249 -0.04 9.80 -2.57
CA ASP A 249 0.16 8.66 -3.49
C ASP A 249 -1.12 8.00 -4.05
N LEU A 250 -2.28 8.63 -3.88
CA LEU A 250 -3.64 8.29 -4.36
C LEU A 250 -3.75 8.01 -5.87
N TRP A 251 -2.72 8.38 -6.65
CA TRP A 251 -2.65 8.18 -8.10
C TRP A 251 -1.68 7.07 -8.51
N GLY A 252 -1.07 6.38 -7.53
CA GLY A 252 -0.10 5.31 -7.71
C GLY A 252 1.16 5.77 -8.45
N PRO A 253 1.94 4.82 -9.04
CA PRO A 253 3.09 5.18 -9.85
C PRO A 253 2.64 5.99 -11.08
N ALA A 254 3.01 7.27 -11.10
CA ALA A 254 2.54 8.25 -12.08
C ALA A 254 2.60 7.71 -13.53
N PRO A 255 1.49 7.79 -14.30
CA PRO A 255 1.39 7.16 -15.60
C PRO A 255 2.41 7.72 -16.60
N ALA A 256 2.90 6.86 -17.49
CA ALA A 256 3.88 7.23 -18.50
C ALA A 256 3.38 8.42 -19.35
N PRO A 257 4.17 9.50 -19.57
CA PRO A 257 3.71 10.70 -20.24
C PRO A 257 3.09 10.45 -21.62
N VAL A 258 1.80 10.76 -21.76
CA VAL A 258 1.04 10.54 -23.00
C VAL A 258 1.41 11.62 -24.03
N ARG A 259 1.87 11.20 -25.21
CA ARG A 259 2.09 12.12 -26.34
C ARG A 259 0.78 12.34 -27.10
N ILE A 260 0.20 13.52 -26.93
CA ILE A 260 -0.97 13.99 -27.71
C ILE A 260 -0.53 14.40 -29.13
N THR A 261 0.12 15.56 -29.26
CA THR A 261 0.39 16.15 -30.59
C THR A 261 1.35 15.29 -31.41
N ASN A 262 0.89 14.79 -32.56
CA ASN A 262 1.67 13.89 -33.39
C ASN A 262 2.40 14.53 -34.60
N SER A 263 2.28 15.85 -34.76
CA SER A 263 2.98 16.63 -35.80
C SER A 263 4.51 16.52 -35.73
N PRO A 264 5.23 16.70 -36.87
CA PRO A 264 6.67 16.93 -36.91
C PRO A 264 7.07 18.42 -36.68
N ALA A 265 6.10 19.34 -36.62
CA ALA A 265 6.35 20.73 -36.22
C ALA A 265 6.48 20.87 -34.69
N ALA A 266 6.97 22.02 -34.21
CA ALA A 266 6.99 22.29 -32.78
C ALA A 266 5.58 22.66 -32.29
N SER A 267 5.06 21.88 -31.35
CA SER A 267 3.83 22.19 -30.61
C SER A 267 4.21 22.93 -29.33
N GLU A 268 3.75 24.17 -29.18
CA GLU A 268 4.13 25.07 -28.08
C GLU A 268 2.90 25.64 -27.35
N ARG A 269 3.15 26.24 -26.18
CA ARG A 269 2.18 26.98 -25.36
C ARG A 269 0.83 26.24 -25.16
N PRO A 270 0.84 25.01 -24.61
CA PRO A 270 -0.39 24.32 -24.27
C PRO A 270 -1.14 25.06 -23.16
N SER A 271 -2.47 25.05 -23.24
CA SER A 271 -3.39 25.49 -22.19
C SER A 271 -4.51 24.46 -22.05
N LEU A 272 -4.84 24.10 -20.81
CA LEU A 272 -5.74 23.00 -20.46
C LEU A 272 -6.88 23.52 -19.58
N ALA A 273 -8.10 23.03 -19.79
CA ALA A 273 -9.24 23.29 -18.91
C ALA A 273 -10.08 22.03 -18.67
N TRP A 274 -10.66 21.90 -17.47
CA TRP A 274 -11.48 20.75 -17.08
C TRP A 274 -12.98 21.01 -17.31
N ASN A 275 -13.67 20.04 -17.90
CA ASN A 275 -15.12 19.95 -17.99
C ASN A 275 -15.64 18.87 -17.02
N PRO A 276 -16.13 19.26 -15.83
CA PRO A 276 -16.67 18.32 -14.84
C PRO A 276 -18.00 17.68 -15.25
N THR A 277 -18.69 18.22 -16.26
CA THR A 277 -19.98 17.67 -16.74
C THR A 277 -19.80 16.41 -17.58
N ASN A 278 -18.75 16.37 -18.41
CA ASN A 278 -18.43 15.20 -19.24
C ASN A 278 -17.27 14.36 -18.70
N ARG A 279 -16.56 14.82 -17.66
CA ARG A 279 -15.25 14.29 -17.22
C ARG A 279 -14.22 14.29 -18.36
N GLN A 280 -13.95 15.47 -18.92
CA GLN A 280 -13.05 15.65 -20.06
C GLN A 280 -12.16 16.88 -19.88
N PHE A 281 -10.93 16.83 -20.40
CA PHE A 281 -10.11 18.03 -20.58
C PHE A 281 -10.29 18.60 -21.99
N GLY A 282 -10.30 19.93 -22.11
CA GLY A 282 -10.10 20.64 -23.36
C GLY A 282 -8.67 21.17 -23.39
N LEU A 283 -7.89 20.74 -24.39
CA LEU A 283 -6.50 21.15 -24.59
C LEU A 283 -6.43 22.03 -25.85
N VAL A 284 -5.76 23.19 -25.74
CA VAL A 284 -5.41 24.06 -26.87
C VAL A 284 -3.90 24.28 -26.91
N TRP A 285 -3.30 24.37 -28.10
CA TRP A 285 -1.87 24.65 -28.30
C TRP A 285 -1.63 25.45 -29.59
N GLN A 286 -0.42 25.99 -29.75
CA GLN A 286 0.04 26.55 -31.03
C GLN A 286 1.01 25.59 -31.73
N GLU A 287 1.05 25.60 -33.06
CA GLU A 287 1.97 24.77 -33.85
C GLU A 287 2.76 25.60 -34.89
N GLU A 288 4.09 25.44 -34.87
CA GLU A 288 5.03 26.24 -35.65
C GLU A 288 5.38 25.63 -37.02
N THR A 289 4.50 25.86 -37.99
CA THR A 289 4.57 25.33 -39.37
C THR A 289 5.54 26.10 -40.28
N GLY A 290 6.82 26.16 -39.90
CA GLY A 290 7.88 26.72 -40.74
C GLY A 290 8.04 28.24 -40.63
N THR A 291 8.11 28.97 -41.74
CA THR A 291 8.53 30.39 -41.73
C THR A 291 7.45 31.38 -41.28
N ASN A 292 6.19 30.96 -41.26
CA ASN A 292 5.02 31.81 -41.03
C ASN A 292 4.07 31.12 -40.02
N GLY A 293 4.62 30.61 -38.91
CA GLY A 293 3.99 29.62 -38.04
C GLY A 293 2.83 30.11 -37.16
N GLY A 294 2.62 29.44 -36.02
CA GLY A 294 1.52 29.69 -35.11
C GLY A 294 0.13 29.38 -35.69
N HIS A 295 -0.19 28.11 -35.92
CA HIS A 295 -1.60 27.66 -36.04
C HIS A 295 -2.15 27.34 -34.65
N ILE A 296 -3.42 27.65 -34.35
CA ILE A 296 -4.06 27.22 -33.09
C ILE A 296 -4.88 25.95 -33.32
N TYR A 297 -4.58 24.91 -32.54
CA TYR A 297 -5.27 23.62 -32.53
C TYR A 297 -5.92 23.34 -31.18
N PHE A 298 -6.99 22.55 -31.20
CA PHE A 298 -7.74 22.12 -30.02
C PHE A 298 -8.09 20.64 -30.09
N THR A 299 -8.07 19.94 -28.96
CA THR A 299 -8.57 18.58 -28.83
C THR A 299 -9.27 18.34 -27.49
N LEU A 300 -10.02 17.25 -27.40
CA LEU A 300 -10.59 16.77 -26.13
C LEU A 300 -9.83 15.53 -25.66
N LEU A 301 -9.52 15.49 -24.38
CA LEU A 301 -9.06 14.29 -23.68
C LEU A 301 -10.18 13.80 -22.74
N ASP A 302 -10.23 12.50 -22.47
CA ASP A 302 -11.05 11.95 -21.38
C ASP A 302 -10.41 12.20 -20.00
N ALA A 303 -10.99 11.63 -18.95
CA ALA A 303 -10.52 11.79 -17.57
C ALA A 303 -9.11 11.19 -17.34
N ASP A 304 -8.73 10.22 -18.16
CA ASP A 304 -7.50 9.43 -18.02
C ASP A 304 -6.40 9.94 -18.98
N GLY A 305 -6.69 11.01 -19.74
CA GLY A 305 -5.77 11.72 -20.62
C GLY A 305 -5.72 11.20 -22.07
N ALA A 306 -6.58 10.26 -22.46
CA ALA A 306 -6.62 9.73 -23.83
C ALA A 306 -7.47 10.60 -24.77
N GLU A 307 -7.11 10.64 -26.06
CA GLU A 307 -7.79 11.47 -27.06
C GLU A 307 -9.25 11.03 -27.31
N ALA A 308 -10.19 11.92 -26.98
CA ALA A 308 -11.64 11.74 -27.17
C ALA A 308 -12.14 12.29 -28.52
N LEU A 309 -11.27 12.89 -29.33
CA LEU A 309 -11.51 13.22 -30.74
C LEU A 309 -10.70 12.29 -31.65
N ALA A 310 -11.22 11.99 -32.84
CA ALA A 310 -10.52 11.16 -33.84
C ALA A 310 -9.53 11.96 -34.71
N SER A 311 -9.42 13.27 -34.47
CA SER A 311 -8.53 14.21 -35.15
C SER A 311 -8.60 15.57 -34.44
N ASP A 312 -7.47 16.26 -34.34
CA ASP A 312 -7.39 17.62 -33.80
C ASP A 312 -8.20 18.63 -34.62
N VAL A 313 -8.66 19.69 -33.96
CA VAL A 313 -9.51 20.72 -34.55
C VAL A 313 -8.72 22.02 -34.70
N GLU A 314 -8.43 22.40 -35.94
CA GLU A 314 -7.79 23.69 -36.26
C GLU A 314 -8.76 24.85 -35.98
N LEU A 315 -8.48 25.63 -34.94
CA LEU A 315 -9.28 26.79 -34.54
C LEU A 315 -8.87 28.07 -35.26
N ALA A 316 -7.59 28.22 -35.62
CA ALA A 316 -7.09 29.35 -36.38
C ALA A 316 -5.86 28.94 -37.22
N ALA A 317 -6.01 28.99 -38.55
CA ALA A 317 -4.95 28.67 -39.50
C ALA A 317 -4.00 29.86 -39.69
N ALA A 318 -2.69 29.63 -39.60
CA ALA A 318 -1.71 30.62 -40.05
C ALA A 318 -1.76 30.73 -41.58
N SER A 319 -1.59 31.94 -42.13
CA SER A 319 -1.61 32.12 -43.59
C SER A 319 -0.93 33.41 -44.05
N GLY A 320 -0.05 33.29 -45.05
CA GLY A 320 0.63 34.43 -45.65
C GLY A 320 1.47 35.21 -44.63
N SER A 321 0.94 36.35 -44.17
CA SER A 321 1.55 37.24 -43.18
C SER A 321 0.92 37.16 -41.77
N VAL A 322 -0.02 36.24 -41.55
CA VAL A 322 -0.80 36.10 -40.30
C VAL A 322 -0.32 34.89 -39.51
N THR A 323 0.04 35.09 -38.24
CA THR A 323 0.40 34.03 -37.27
C THR A 323 -0.45 34.18 -36.00
N HIS A 324 -0.64 33.08 -35.26
CA HIS A 324 -1.43 33.04 -34.03
C HIS A 324 -0.62 32.44 -32.88
N GLU A 325 -0.59 33.10 -31.73
CA GLU A 325 0.24 32.72 -30.58
C GLU A 325 -0.47 32.93 -29.24
N HIS A 326 0.04 32.26 -28.19
CA HIS A 326 -0.44 32.37 -26.81
C HIS A 326 -1.94 32.02 -26.68
N PRO A 327 -2.36 30.80 -27.06
CA PRO A 327 -3.72 30.36 -26.86
C PRO A 327 -4.01 30.09 -25.38
N ALA A 328 -5.22 30.39 -24.93
CA ALA A 328 -5.75 30.01 -23.62
C ALA A 328 -7.20 29.53 -23.75
N VAL A 329 -7.56 28.49 -22.98
CA VAL A 329 -8.89 27.86 -22.98
C VAL A 329 -9.54 27.89 -21.60
N VAL A 330 -10.87 28.01 -21.54
CA VAL A 330 -11.66 27.80 -20.32
C VAL A 330 -12.91 26.99 -20.63
N TRP A 331 -13.34 26.13 -19.69
CA TRP A 331 -14.68 25.55 -19.74
C TRP A 331 -15.72 26.58 -19.30
N SER A 332 -16.80 26.74 -20.07
CA SER A 332 -17.88 27.66 -19.76
C SER A 332 -19.23 26.95 -19.75
N ALA A 333 -19.75 26.77 -18.54
CA ALA A 333 -21.04 26.16 -18.27
C ALA A 333 -21.96 27.11 -17.49
N ALA A 334 -23.25 27.10 -17.84
CA ALA A 334 -24.36 27.70 -17.11
C ALA A 334 -25.67 26.99 -17.53
N PRO A 335 -26.81 27.18 -16.85
CA PRO A 335 -28.08 26.60 -17.28
C PRO A 335 -28.41 26.95 -18.76
N GLY A 336 -28.45 25.93 -19.62
CA GLY A 336 -28.66 26.08 -21.06
C GLY A 336 -27.44 26.57 -21.87
N LEU A 337 -26.21 26.43 -21.35
CA LEU A 337 -24.97 26.77 -22.04
C LEU A 337 -23.84 25.80 -21.63
N SER A 338 -23.22 25.14 -22.60
CA SER A 338 -22.05 24.27 -22.39
C SER A 338 -21.10 24.39 -23.58
N GLN A 339 -19.99 25.09 -23.40
CA GLN A 339 -19.00 25.34 -24.45
C GLN A 339 -17.62 25.64 -23.85
N TRP A 340 -16.57 25.51 -24.64
CA TRP A 340 -15.23 26.04 -24.35
C TRP A 340 -15.12 27.46 -24.88
N GLY A 341 -14.53 28.37 -24.11
CA GLY A 341 -14.05 29.65 -24.63
C GLY A 341 -12.56 29.52 -24.95
N VAL A 342 -12.12 30.01 -26.12
CA VAL A 342 -10.71 30.03 -26.51
C VAL A 342 -10.33 31.45 -26.93
N VAL A 343 -9.18 31.93 -26.46
CA VAL A 343 -8.60 33.24 -26.79
C VAL A 343 -7.15 33.07 -27.25
N TRP A 344 -6.66 33.93 -28.15
CA TRP A 344 -5.26 33.94 -28.60
C TRP A 344 -4.82 35.34 -29.07
N SER A 345 -3.51 35.53 -29.24
CA SER A 345 -2.93 36.70 -29.92
C SER A 345 -2.80 36.39 -31.41
N ARG A 346 -3.19 37.31 -32.30
CA ARG A 346 -2.93 37.21 -33.75
C ARG A 346 -1.99 38.32 -34.17
N ASN A 347 -0.86 37.97 -34.77
CA ASN A 347 0.07 38.92 -35.36
C ASN A 347 -0.17 39.01 -36.87
N GLU A 348 0.00 40.19 -37.44
CA GLU A 348 0.09 40.37 -38.90
C GLU A 348 1.27 41.29 -39.23
N THR A 349 2.06 40.99 -40.27
CA THR A 349 3.25 41.81 -40.60
C THR A 349 2.94 43.26 -41.02
N THR A 350 1.65 43.60 -41.19
CA THR A 350 1.14 44.90 -41.62
C THR A 350 0.31 45.65 -40.57
N SER A 351 0.13 45.12 -39.35
CA SER A 351 -0.63 45.80 -38.28
C SER A 351 -0.02 45.59 -36.90
N SER A 352 -0.62 46.22 -35.88
CA SER A 352 -0.51 45.75 -34.50
C SER A 352 -1.00 44.29 -34.41
N SER A 353 -0.40 43.51 -33.49
CA SER A 353 -1.01 42.24 -33.04
C SER A 353 -2.22 42.55 -32.18
N GLU A 354 -3.23 41.68 -32.20
CA GLU A 354 -4.51 41.92 -31.54
C GLU A 354 -5.03 40.62 -30.91
N ILE A 355 -5.90 40.74 -29.90
CA ILE A 355 -6.53 39.60 -29.23
C ILE A 355 -7.75 39.13 -30.02
N TYR A 356 -7.88 37.83 -30.18
CA TYR A 356 -8.99 37.15 -30.88
C TYR A 356 -9.62 36.08 -29.99
N PHE A 357 -10.92 35.90 -30.12
CA PHE A 357 -11.72 34.94 -29.35
C PHE A 357 -12.59 34.07 -30.28
N ARG A 358 -12.79 32.81 -29.90
CA ARG A 358 -13.75 31.88 -30.52
C ARG A 358 -14.27 30.91 -29.47
N TRP A 359 -15.57 30.63 -29.46
CA TRP A 359 -16.12 29.53 -28.67
C TRP A 359 -16.12 28.22 -29.48
N VAL A 360 -15.95 27.10 -28.78
CA VAL A 360 -16.04 25.72 -29.32
C VAL A 360 -17.10 24.98 -28.50
N GLY A 361 -18.04 24.28 -29.12
CA GLY A 361 -19.11 23.59 -28.38
C GLY A 361 -18.57 22.46 -27.51
N ALA A 362 -19.40 21.98 -26.57
CA ALA A 362 -19.05 20.91 -25.64
C ALA A 362 -18.49 19.63 -26.31
N ASP A 363 -18.85 19.38 -27.58
CA ASP A 363 -18.44 18.23 -28.37
C ASP A 363 -17.09 18.39 -29.10
N GLY A 364 -16.44 19.56 -28.97
CA GLY A 364 -15.19 19.92 -29.62
C GLY A 364 -15.30 20.20 -31.14
N ARG A 365 -16.41 19.82 -31.78
CA ARG A 365 -16.55 19.81 -33.25
C ARG A 365 -17.32 21.01 -33.78
N SER A 366 -18.25 21.54 -32.98
CA SER A 366 -18.97 22.78 -33.28
C SER A 366 -18.19 24.01 -32.79
N SER A 367 -18.31 25.17 -33.46
CA SER A 367 -17.63 26.40 -33.04
C SER A 367 -18.26 27.66 -33.60
N GLY A 368 -18.02 28.79 -32.92
CA GLY A 368 -18.46 30.12 -33.35
C GLY A 368 -17.61 30.73 -34.45
N SER A 369 -18.00 31.91 -34.90
CA SER A 369 -17.15 32.79 -35.71
C SER A 369 -16.00 33.35 -34.88
N GLU A 370 -14.80 33.42 -35.47
CA GLU A 370 -13.68 34.21 -34.96
C GLU A 370 -14.15 35.66 -34.69
N THR A 371 -13.83 36.19 -33.51
CA THR A 371 -14.17 37.56 -33.11
C THR A 371 -12.91 38.29 -32.63
N ARG A 372 -12.56 39.40 -33.30
CA ARG A 372 -11.50 40.31 -32.87
C ARG A 372 -11.94 41.08 -31.63
N VAL A 373 -11.20 40.92 -30.52
CA VAL A 373 -11.50 41.52 -29.22
C VAL A 373 -10.94 42.94 -29.14
N THR A 374 -9.68 43.15 -29.51
CA THR A 374 -9.00 44.44 -29.43
C THR A 374 -8.89 45.13 -30.79
N ASN A 375 -8.94 46.46 -30.79
CA ASN A 375 -8.79 47.30 -31.99
C ASN A 375 -7.88 48.48 -31.65
N ALA A 376 -6.66 48.16 -31.21
CA ALA A 376 -5.73 49.09 -30.59
C ALA A 376 -4.73 49.69 -31.60
N SER A 377 -4.26 50.90 -31.31
CA SER A 377 -3.18 51.57 -32.06
C SER A 377 -1.78 51.00 -31.79
N GLY A 378 -1.66 50.08 -30.83
CA GLY A 378 -0.44 49.35 -30.49
C GLY A 378 -0.76 47.87 -30.29
N THR A 379 0.29 47.07 -30.06
CA THR A 379 0.21 45.61 -29.98
C THR A 379 -0.48 45.11 -28.71
N SER A 380 -1.49 44.26 -28.86
CA SER A 380 -2.13 43.47 -27.79
C SER A 380 -1.69 42.00 -27.90
N THR A 381 -1.18 41.42 -26.81
CA THR A 381 -0.56 40.08 -26.76
C THR A 381 -0.74 39.40 -25.40
N GLU A 382 -0.43 38.10 -25.31
CA GLU A 382 -0.44 37.32 -24.06
C GLU A 382 -1.81 37.37 -23.32
N PRO A 383 -2.93 36.96 -23.96
CA PRO A 383 -4.23 36.95 -23.32
C PRO A 383 -4.40 35.77 -22.35
N THR A 384 -5.18 35.99 -21.28
CA THR A 384 -5.74 34.93 -20.44
C THR A 384 -7.24 35.14 -20.24
N LEU A 385 -7.95 34.06 -19.91
CA LEU A 385 -9.40 33.93 -20.03
C LEU A 385 -9.98 33.21 -18.80
N ALA A 386 -11.03 33.76 -18.21
CA ALA A 386 -11.81 33.14 -17.15
C ALA A 386 -13.31 33.19 -17.43
N TRP A 387 -14.08 32.28 -16.83
CA TRP A 387 -15.54 32.20 -16.98
C TRP A 387 -16.28 32.59 -15.70
N ASN A 388 -17.12 33.63 -15.78
CA ASN A 388 -18.04 34.02 -14.73
C ASN A 388 -19.41 33.37 -14.98
N ALA A 389 -19.64 32.19 -14.39
CA ALA A 389 -20.89 31.44 -14.53
C ALA A 389 -22.13 32.20 -14.00
N THR A 390 -21.96 33.07 -12.99
CA THR A 390 -23.04 33.85 -12.37
C THR A 390 -23.62 34.88 -13.33
N ASN A 391 -22.74 35.67 -13.97
CA ASN A 391 -23.15 36.69 -14.94
C ASN A 391 -23.26 36.14 -16.37
N ARG A 392 -22.79 34.91 -16.61
CA ARG A 392 -22.66 34.25 -17.92
C ARG A 392 -21.80 35.07 -18.89
N GLU A 393 -20.66 35.56 -18.40
CA GLU A 393 -19.70 36.37 -19.17
C GLU A 393 -18.27 35.80 -19.05
N TYR A 394 -17.46 35.96 -20.09
CA TYR A 394 -16.02 35.75 -20.01
C TYR A 394 -15.33 37.02 -19.51
N GLY A 395 -14.32 36.88 -18.67
CA GLY A 395 -13.32 37.92 -18.42
C GLY A 395 -12.05 37.60 -19.19
N ILE A 396 -11.51 38.57 -19.93
CA ILE A 396 -10.23 38.45 -20.64
C ILE A 396 -9.31 39.57 -20.18
N ALA A 397 -8.08 39.22 -19.78
CA ALA A 397 -6.99 40.19 -19.60
C ALA A 397 -5.89 39.93 -20.63
N TRP A 398 -5.14 40.96 -21.01
CA TRP A 398 -4.01 40.86 -21.94
C TRP A 398 -2.97 41.95 -21.67
N SER A 399 -1.77 41.78 -22.25
CA SER A 399 -0.71 42.80 -22.25
C SER A 399 -0.79 43.65 -23.51
N ASP A 400 -0.85 44.97 -23.35
CA ASP A 400 -1.16 45.94 -24.41
C ASP A 400 -0.10 47.04 -24.48
N ALA A 401 0.22 47.52 -25.69
CA ALA A 401 1.24 48.53 -25.95
C ALA A 401 0.70 49.84 -26.57
N ARG A 402 -0.61 50.12 -26.46
CA ARG A 402 -1.27 51.24 -27.18
C ARG A 402 -0.81 52.66 -26.84
N ASP A 403 -0.20 52.88 -25.66
CA ASP A 403 0.33 54.18 -25.23
C ASP A 403 1.87 54.24 -25.18
N ALA A 404 2.54 53.24 -25.77
CA ALA A 404 3.99 53.01 -25.77
C ALA A 404 4.63 52.64 -24.42
N ASN A 405 3.86 52.50 -23.33
CA ASN A 405 4.21 51.57 -22.25
C ASN A 405 3.61 50.18 -22.57
N ARG A 406 4.02 49.12 -21.86
CA ARG A 406 3.37 47.79 -21.94
C ARG A 406 2.63 47.51 -20.64
N GLU A 407 1.33 47.27 -20.74
CA GLU A 407 0.39 47.40 -19.62
C GLU A 407 -0.72 46.35 -19.64
N ILE A 408 -1.37 46.08 -18.50
CA ILE A 408 -2.50 45.14 -18.43
C ILE A 408 -3.81 45.85 -18.70
N TYR A 409 -4.57 45.30 -19.65
CA TYR A 409 -5.95 45.67 -19.96
C TYR A 409 -6.89 44.49 -19.76
N PHE A 410 -8.17 44.78 -19.52
CA PHE A 410 -9.24 43.82 -19.26
C PHE A 410 -10.51 44.16 -20.02
N VAL A 411 -11.29 43.16 -20.43
CA VAL A 411 -12.63 43.31 -21.00
C VAL A 411 -13.52 42.12 -20.67
N ARG A 412 -14.84 42.31 -20.80
CA ARG A 412 -15.84 41.26 -20.60
C ARG A 412 -16.56 40.95 -21.90
N LEU A 413 -16.76 39.67 -22.20
CA LEU A 413 -17.48 39.20 -23.39
C LEU A 413 -18.72 38.39 -23.00
N THR A 414 -19.76 38.48 -23.81
CA THR A 414 -20.92 37.56 -23.77
C THR A 414 -20.49 36.13 -24.18
N PRO A 415 -21.33 35.10 -23.99
CA PRO A 415 -21.04 33.74 -24.46
C PRO A 415 -20.81 33.65 -25.98
N ALA A 416 -21.32 34.62 -26.75
CA ALA A 416 -21.11 34.69 -28.20
C ALA A 416 -19.79 35.38 -28.60
N GLY A 417 -18.96 35.83 -27.65
CA GLY A 417 -17.70 36.53 -27.91
C GLY A 417 -17.83 38.04 -28.14
N THR A 418 -19.03 38.63 -27.99
CA THR A 418 -19.24 40.07 -28.20
C THR A 418 -19.10 40.88 -26.91
N LYS A 419 -18.59 42.11 -26.98
CA LYS A 419 -18.57 43.03 -25.83
C LYS A 419 -19.99 43.52 -25.48
N PRO A 420 -20.41 43.53 -24.21
CA PRO A 420 -21.63 44.21 -23.78
C PRO A 420 -21.57 45.72 -24.06
N SER A 421 -22.73 46.35 -24.26
CA SER A 421 -22.81 47.79 -24.55
C SER A 421 -22.29 48.64 -23.38
N GLY A 422 -21.24 49.44 -23.63
CA GLY A 422 -20.58 50.26 -22.61
C GLY A 422 -19.48 49.55 -21.82
N HIS A 423 -19.05 48.35 -22.24
CA HIS A 423 -17.93 47.62 -21.66
C HIS A 423 -16.73 47.66 -22.63
N ASP A 424 -16.04 48.80 -22.65
CA ASP A 424 -14.81 49.02 -23.43
C ASP A 424 -13.56 48.46 -22.72
N ASP A 425 -12.39 48.52 -23.39
CA ASP A 425 -11.12 48.02 -22.85
C ASP A 425 -10.69 48.82 -21.59
N GLN A 426 -10.67 48.17 -20.43
CA GLN A 426 -10.30 48.79 -19.17
C GLN A 426 -8.81 48.55 -18.86
N ARG A 427 -8.02 49.63 -18.79
CA ARG A 427 -6.65 49.61 -18.25
C ARG A 427 -6.69 49.27 -16.76
N ILE A 428 -5.85 48.32 -16.33
CA ILE A 428 -5.74 47.86 -14.93
C ILE A 428 -4.46 48.39 -14.27
N SER A 429 -3.30 48.30 -14.94
CA SER A 429 -2.02 48.76 -14.39
C SER A 429 -1.86 50.29 -14.46
N THR A 430 -1.77 50.96 -13.32
CA THR A 430 -1.75 52.44 -13.23
C THR A 430 -0.33 53.06 -13.17
N THR A 431 0.72 52.25 -13.14
CA THR A 431 2.11 52.67 -12.92
C THR A 431 2.93 52.77 -14.22
N SER A 432 3.04 53.97 -14.79
CA SER A 432 3.76 54.28 -16.03
C SER A 432 5.30 54.16 -15.98
N ALA A 433 5.85 53.51 -14.95
CA ALA A 433 7.28 53.26 -14.76
C ALA A 433 7.65 51.76 -14.79
N CYS A 434 6.66 50.88 -14.94
CA CYS A 434 6.85 49.43 -15.08
C CYS A 434 6.25 48.93 -16.39
N ILE A 435 6.89 47.89 -16.94
CA ILE A 435 6.27 46.99 -17.90
C ILE A 435 5.42 45.99 -17.13
N SER A 436 4.16 45.82 -17.52
CA SER A 436 3.27 44.77 -17.02
C SER A 436 2.83 43.87 -18.17
N SER A 437 3.12 42.57 -18.04
CA SER A 437 2.93 41.56 -19.09
C SER A 437 2.51 40.22 -18.50
N ARG A 438 2.06 39.27 -19.33
CA ARG A 438 1.63 37.93 -18.88
C ARG A 438 0.58 37.95 -17.75
N PRO A 439 -0.56 38.68 -17.90
CA PRO A 439 -1.60 38.67 -16.88
C PRO A 439 -2.23 37.28 -16.76
N TRP A 440 -2.67 36.92 -15.56
CA TRP A 440 -3.53 35.76 -15.34
C TRP A 440 -4.88 36.22 -14.78
N VAL A 441 -5.97 35.62 -15.24
CA VAL A 441 -7.32 35.79 -14.69
C VAL A 441 -7.78 34.42 -14.19
N ALA A 442 -8.12 34.35 -12.91
CA ALA A 442 -8.76 33.20 -12.29
C ALA A 442 -10.10 33.63 -11.69
N ARG A 443 -10.98 32.66 -11.40
CA ARG A 443 -12.18 32.88 -10.60
C ARG A 443 -11.84 32.64 -9.13
N GLY A 444 -12.41 33.44 -8.21
CA GLY A 444 -12.12 33.35 -6.77
C GLY A 444 -12.58 32.07 -6.05
N THR A 445 -12.96 31.02 -6.78
CA THR A 445 -13.29 29.67 -6.28
C THR A 445 -12.30 28.61 -6.75
N ASP A 446 -11.27 29.03 -7.48
CA ASP A 446 -10.40 28.17 -8.29
C ASP A 446 -8.93 28.33 -7.83
N TRP A 447 -8.74 28.46 -6.51
CA TRP A 447 -7.48 28.64 -5.77
C TRP A 447 -7.39 27.63 -4.62
#